data_AF-H4F1Z9-F1
#
_entry.id   AF-H4F1Z9-F1
#
_cell.length_a   1.000
_cell.length_b   1.000
_cell.length_c   1.000
_cell.angle_alpha   90.00
_cell.angle_beta   90.00
_cell.angle_gamma   90.00
#
_symmetry.space_group_name_H-M   'P 1'
#
loop_
_entity.id
_entity.type
_entity.pdbx_description
1 polymer ?
#
loop_
_entity_poly.entity_id
_entity_poly.type
_entity_poly.pdbx_seq_one_letter_code
_entity_poly.pdbx_strand_id
1 'polypeptide(L)'
;TVRIAAENTATVAAFAFIGAYVASLRYLVKALAVFDLSAYTFIRQAAMIVVSVLVTIILYRALPNPLLAIADFAKPPSNNTPITINPGVPLIWILLALCFGLLPESAIQFALLKSTSVINWIKQTDDRFKEWTRVIPLDAIDGIDYFTRFRLEECGISEVQSLATYNPIMLHIETPYGIYQAIDWIAQAQLCCVVGLDRFLLLRQFNVRTIFDLERALKQDRKLATEEQQAIDKFDRIYAAVLFAPNNLLHGIQITSNAKFLIPGDEAGQVREVDAGEFSRWALSSITGTAKDASRAIEHLMDWIGDDLHVRRLRRLWNEISGRLGPLSLTLLSDDDIRKNAGAPVKQ
;
A
#
# COMPACT_ATOMS: atom_id res chain seq x y z
N THR A 1 21.08 23.08 -42.26
CA THR A 1 20.10 23.31 -41.18
C THR A 1 19.11 22.16 -41.05
N VAL A 2 18.39 21.76 -42.11
CA VAL A 2 17.42 20.65 -42.09
C VAL A 2 18.03 19.31 -41.65
N ARG A 3 19.22 18.97 -42.16
CA ARG A 3 19.94 17.74 -41.81
C ARG A 3 20.28 17.66 -40.30
N ILE A 4 20.82 18.74 -39.74
CA ILE A 4 21.19 18.84 -38.31
C ILE A 4 19.94 18.73 -37.43
N ALA A 5 18.84 19.36 -37.83
CA ALA A 5 17.57 19.26 -37.11
C ALA A 5 16.99 17.84 -37.14
N ALA A 6 17.12 17.14 -38.27
CA ALA A 6 16.71 15.74 -38.40
C ALA A 6 17.59 14.81 -37.54
N GLU A 7 18.91 15.00 -37.57
CA GLU A 7 19.87 14.25 -36.74
C GLU A 7 19.58 14.45 -35.24
N ASN A 8 19.39 15.69 -34.79
CA ASN A 8 19.05 16.00 -33.40
C ASN A 8 17.70 15.37 -32.97
N THR A 9 16.68 15.44 -33.83
CA THR A 9 15.37 14.82 -33.55
C THR A 9 15.51 13.30 -33.43
N ALA A 10 16.32 12.67 -34.30
CA ALA A 10 16.55 11.23 -34.28
C ALA A 10 17.28 10.80 -33.01
N THR A 11 18.27 11.57 -32.54
CA THR A 11 18.94 11.30 -31.26
C THR A 11 17.95 11.33 -30.10
N VAL A 12 17.10 12.35 -29.99
CA VAL A 12 16.07 12.46 -28.94
C VAL A 12 15.08 11.30 -29.00
N ALA A 13 14.63 10.95 -30.21
CA ALA A 13 13.72 9.82 -30.43
C ALA A 13 14.36 8.48 -30.00
N ALA A 14 15.65 8.28 -30.28
CA ALA A 14 16.37 7.07 -29.89
C ALA A 14 16.45 6.91 -28.37
N PHE A 15 16.75 7.99 -27.63
CA PHE A 15 16.77 7.93 -26.16
C PHE A 15 15.39 7.68 -25.56
N ALA A 16 14.34 8.29 -26.12
CA ALA A 16 12.96 8.01 -25.71
C ALA A 16 12.56 6.55 -25.98
N PHE A 17 12.95 6.01 -27.14
CA PHE A 17 12.71 4.62 -27.49
C PHE A 17 13.42 3.66 -26.54
N ILE A 18 14.70 3.91 -26.23
CA ILE A 18 15.47 3.10 -25.27
C ILE A 18 14.79 3.10 -23.90
N GLY A 19 14.40 4.26 -23.39
CA GLY A 19 13.69 4.36 -22.12
C GLY A 19 12.37 3.58 -22.12
N ALA A 20 11.56 3.75 -23.18
CA ALA A 20 10.27 3.07 -23.30
C ALA A 20 10.39 1.56 -23.49
N TYR A 21 11.43 1.11 -24.18
CA TYR A 21 11.74 -0.31 -24.35
C TYR A 21 12.16 -0.96 -23.02
N VAL A 22 13.00 -0.29 -22.23
CA VAL A 22 13.36 -0.78 -20.89
C VAL A 22 12.14 -0.81 -19.97
N ALA A 23 11.27 0.21 -20.01
CA ALA A 23 10.05 0.25 -19.22
C ALA A 23 9.07 -0.88 -19.61
N SER A 24 8.89 -1.12 -20.92
CA SER A 24 8.03 -2.19 -21.41
C SER A 24 8.56 -3.57 -21.02
N LEU A 25 9.87 -3.80 -21.08
CA LEU A 25 10.48 -5.05 -20.63
C LEU A 25 10.22 -5.30 -19.15
N ARG A 26 10.40 -4.27 -18.29
CA ARG A 26 10.09 -4.36 -16.86
C ARG A 26 8.62 -4.70 -16.63
N TYR A 27 7.71 -4.10 -17.38
CA TYR A 27 6.28 -4.40 -17.27
C TYR A 27 5.95 -5.82 -17.73
N LEU A 28 6.52 -6.28 -18.84
CA LEU A 28 6.31 -7.63 -19.36
C LEU A 28 6.81 -8.71 -18.39
N VAL A 29 7.96 -8.50 -17.75
CA VAL A 29 8.47 -9.40 -16.72
C VAL A 29 7.48 -9.48 -15.54
N LYS A 30 6.97 -8.33 -15.08
CA LYS A 30 5.95 -8.31 -14.01
C LYS A 30 4.64 -8.99 -14.42
N ALA A 31 4.16 -8.74 -15.63
CA ALA A 31 2.94 -9.38 -16.14
C ALA A 31 3.11 -10.89 -16.28
N LEU A 32 4.30 -11.35 -16.70
CA LEU A 32 4.63 -12.78 -16.75
C LEU A 32 4.66 -13.40 -15.35
N ALA A 33 5.27 -12.73 -14.38
CA ALA A 33 5.34 -13.18 -12.98
C ALA A 33 3.95 -13.36 -12.35
N VAL A 34 3.01 -12.45 -12.64
CA VAL A 34 1.62 -12.51 -12.14
C VAL A 34 0.75 -13.48 -12.97
N PHE A 35 1.32 -14.14 -13.99
CA PHE A 35 0.58 -14.92 -14.99
C PHE A 35 -0.54 -14.11 -15.70
N ASP A 36 -0.38 -12.78 -15.77
CA ASP A 36 -1.30 -11.83 -16.43
C ASP A 36 -0.73 -11.33 -17.76
N LEU A 37 0.10 -12.15 -18.40
CA LEU A 37 0.66 -11.84 -19.71
C LEU A 37 -0.36 -12.18 -20.80
N SER A 38 -1.11 -11.16 -21.22
CA SER A 38 -2.10 -11.28 -22.29
C SER A 38 -1.60 -10.69 -23.62
N ALA A 39 -2.26 -11.04 -24.73
CA ALA A 39 -2.00 -10.39 -26.03
C ALA A 39 -2.22 -8.86 -25.97
N TYR A 40 -3.19 -8.42 -25.15
CA TYR A 40 -3.45 -7.00 -24.91
C TYR A 40 -2.25 -6.30 -24.26
N THR A 41 -1.55 -6.96 -23.34
CA THR A 41 -0.34 -6.45 -22.69
C THR A 41 0.73 -6.09 -23.74
N PHE A 42 0.98 -6.95 -24.72
CA PHE A 42 1.93 -6.67 -25.81
C PHE A 42 1.50 -5.49 -26.69
N ILE A 43 0.23 -5.45 -27.09
CA ILE A 43 -0.32 -4.35 -27.92
C ILE A 43 -0.25 -3.02 -27.17
N ARG A 44 -0.63 -3.00 -25.89
CA ARG A 44 -0.57 -1.81 -25.04
C ARG A 44 0.86 -1.30 -24.91
N GLN A 45 1.83 -2.18 -24.65
CA GLN A 45 3.24 -1.77 -24.53
C GLN A 45 3.82 -1.27 -25.85
N ALA A 46 3.49 -1.90 -26.97
CA ALA A 46 3.88 -1.40 -28.30
C ALA A 46 3.31 0.00 -28.57
N ALA A 47 2.03 0.22 -28.24
CA ALA A 47 1.39 1.53 -28.37
C ALA A 47 2.06 2.59 -27.46
N MET A 48 2.39 2.25 -26.22
CA MET A 48 3.03 3.17 -25.27
C MET A 48 4.44 3.59 -25.72
N ILE A 49 5.21 2.68 -26.34
CA ILE A 49 6.52 3.02 -26.92
C ILE A 49 6.34 4.04 -28.06
N VAL A 50 5.42 3.77 -28.99
CA VAL A 50 5.15 4.67 -30.13
C VAL A 50 4.69 6.04 -29.65
N VAL A 51 3.74 6.07 -28.72
CA VAL A 51 3.21 7.33 -28.15
C VAL A 51 4.30 8.11 -27.42
N SER A 52 5.11 7.47 -26.57
CA SER A 52 6.19 8.14 -25.84
C SER A 52 7.22 8.77 -26.78
N VAL A 53 7.63 8.06 -27.84
CA VAL A 53 8.55 8.60 -28.85
C VAL A 53 7.92 9.78 -29.60
N LEU A 54 6.67 9.66 -30.06
CA LEU A 54 5.97 10.73 -30.77
C LEU A 54 5.79 11.98 -29.91
N VAL A 55 5.31 11.82 -28.67
CA VAL A 55 5.12 12.93 -27.73
C VAL A 55 6.46 13.61 -27.42
N THR A 56 7.52 12.84 -27.20
CA THR A 56 8.85 13.40 -26.93
C THR A 56 9.38 14.20 -28.13
N ILE A 57 9.20 13.70 -29.36
CA ILE A 57 9.57 14.44 -30.59
C ILE A 57 8.78 15.75 -30.69
N ILE A 58 7.46 15.71 -30.46
CA ILE A 58 6.59 16.89 -30.51
C ILE A 58 7.05 17.92 -29.46
N LEU A 59 7.33 17.48 -28.23
CA LEU A 59 7.79 18.33 -27.15
C LEU A 59 9.16 18.96 -27.44
N TYR A 60 10.10 18.17 -27.97
CA TYR A 60 11.43 18.68 -28.36
C TYR A 60 11.34 19.76 -29.44
N ARG A 61 10.48 19.55 -30.46
CA ARG A 61 10.27 20.53 -31.52
C ARG A 61 9.53 21.77 -31.04
N ALA A 62 8.57 21.61 -30.14
CA ALA A 62 7.81 22.72 -29.57
C ALA A 62 8.64 23.56 -28.58
N LEU A 63 9.62 22.94 -27.89
CA LEU A 63 10.41 23.57 -26.82
C LEU A 63 11.90 23.21 -26.90
N PRO A 64 12.66 23.70 -27.90
CA PRO A 64 14.07 23.30 -28.08
C PRO A 64 14.96 23.58 -26.85
N ASN A 65 14.62 24.58 -26.03
CA ASN A 65 15.34 24.96 -24.81
C ASN A 65 14.38 25.05 -23.59
N PRO A 66 14.29 24.01 -22.75
CA PRO A 66 13.31 23.97 -21.65
C PRO A 66 13.63 24.98 -20.55
N LEU A 67 14.91 25.27 -20.29
CA LEU A 67 15.34 26.25 -19.28
C LEU A 67 15.00 27.70 -19.65
N LEU A 68 15.11 28.06 -20.94
CA LEU A 68 14.68 29.37 -21.44
C LEU A 68 13.15 29.49 -21.44
N ALA A 69 12.44 28.40 -21.75
CA ALA A 69 10.98 28.37 -21.69
C ALA A 69 10.45 28.62 -20.26
N ILE A 70 11.08 28.05 -19.22
CA ILE A 70 10.74 28.31 -17.80
C ILE A 70 11.02 29.76 -17.41
N ALA A 71 12.09 30.37 -17.92
CA ALA A 71 12.37 31.79 -17.71
C ALA A 71 11.40 32.72 -18.48
N ASP A 72 10.91 32.28 -19.64
CA ASP A 72 9.92 33.01 -20.45
C ASP A 72 8.49 32.90 -19.89
N PHE A 73 8.18 31.92 -19.02
CA PHE A 73 6.90 31.89 -18.27
C PHE A 73 6.72 33.13 -17.37
N ALA A 74 7.80 33.81 -16.99
CA ALA A 74 7.77 35.03 -16.17
C ALA A 74 7.72 36.33 -17.00
N LYS A 75 7.75 36.25 -18.35
CA LYS A 75 7.76 37.42 -19.24
C LYS A 75 6.47 37.47 -20.09
N PRO A 76 5.96 38.67 -20.41
CA PRO A 76 4.81 38.80 -21.30
C PRO A 76 5.14 38.24 -22.69
N PRO A 77 4.14 37.71 -23.42
CA PRO A 77 4.35 37.02 -24.69
C PRO A 77 5.00 37.97 -25.70
N SER A 78 6.20 37.61 -26.15
CA SER A 78 6.88 38.30 -27.25
C SER A 78 6.95 37.35 -28.44
N ASN A 79 6.54 37.84 -29.63
CA ASN A 79 6.38 37.02 -30.83
C ASN A 79 7.71 36.67 -31.54
N ASN A 80 8.86 37.00 -30.93
CA ASN A 80 10.18 36.78 -31.54
C ASN A 80 11.04 35.93 -30.61
N THR A 81 10.74 34.64 -30.52
CA THR A 81 11.73 33.66 -30.06
C THR A 81 12.55 33.20 -31.27
N PRO A 82 13.81 33.63 -31.42
CA PRO A 82 14.65 33.10 -32.48
C PRO A 82 14.83 31.59 -32.25
N ILE A 83 14.49 30.78 -33.27
CA ILE A 83 14.78 29.34 -33.28
C ILE A 83 16.31 29.20 -33.23
N THR A 84 16.85 29.07 -32.04
CA THR A 84 18.27 28.83 -31.82
C THR A 84 18.56 27.39 -32.18
N ILE A 85 19.08 27.17 -33.38
CA ILE A 85 19.55 25.87 -33.84
C ILE A 85 20.87 25.60 -33.13
N ASN A 86 20.81 24.99 -31.94
CA ASN A 86 22.00 24.46 -31.29
C ASN A 86 22.60 23.34 -32.17
N PRO A 87 23.92 23.33 -32.43
CA PRO A 87 24.56 22.32 -33.28
C PRO A 87 24.55 20.91 -32.67
N GLY A 88 24.10 20.75 -31.42
CA GLY A 88 23.90 19.45 -30.78
C GLY A 88 22.66 19.45 -29.87
N VAL A 89 22.23 18.24 -29.49
CA VAL A 89 21.13 18.05 -28.53
C VAL A 89 21.63 18.42 -27.13
N PRO A 90 20.97 19.34 -26.41
CA PRO A 90 21.31 19.63 -25.03
C PRO A 90 21.20 18.37 -24.16
N LEU A 91 22.14 18.17 -23.24
CA LEU A 91 22.15 17.03 -22.31
C LEU A 91 20.81 16.89 -21.56
N ILE A 92 20.17 18.00 -21.22
CA ILE A 92 18.86 18.00 -20.55
C ILE A 92 17.77 17.33 -21.38
N TRP A 93 17.80 17.48 -22.71
CA TRP A 93 16.85 16.81 -23.59
C TRP A 93 17.12 15.33 -23.75
N ILE A 94 18.40 14.91 -23.69
CA ILE A 94 18.77 13.50 -23.65
C ILE A 94 18.22 12.84 -22.38
N LEU A 95 18.40 13.48 -21.23
CA LEU A 95 17.88 13.01 -19.94
C LEU A 95 16.35 13.02 -19.91
N LEU A 96 15.71 14.10 -20.36
CA LEU A 96 14.24 14.20 -20.42
C LEU A 96 13.64 13.16 -21.38
N ALA A 97 14.25 12.96 -22.55
CA ALA A 97 13.80 11.95 -23.49
C ALA A 97 13.87 10.55 -22.89
N LEU A 98 14.99 10.22 -22.22
CA LEU A 98 15.12 8.95 -21.51
C LEU A 98 14.06 8.82 -20.40
N CYS A 99 13.82 9.87 -19.61
CA CYS A 99 12.80 9.86 -18.55
C CYS A 99 11.38 9.71 -19.08
N PHE A 100 11.01 10.42 -20.15
CA PHE A 100 9.71 10.28 -20.83
C PHE A 100 9.54 8.91 -21.47
N GLY A 101 10.63 8.31 -21.93
CA GLY A 101 10.68 6.91 -22.31
C GLY A 101 10.39 5.98 -21.13
N LEU A 102 11.14 6.12 -20.04
CA LEU A 102 11.01 5.26 -18.85
C LEU A 102 9.64 5.36 -18.17
N LEU A 103 8.99 6.52 -18.27
CA LEU A 103 7.68 6.82 -17.69
C LEU A 103 6.73 7.31 -18.79
N PRO A 104 6.25 6.43 -19.68
CA PRO A 104 5.45 6.83 -20.84
C PRO A 104 4.14 7.55 -20.45
N GLU A 105 3.56 7.22 -19.29
CA GLU A 105 2.38 7.92 -18.75
C GLU A 105 2.68 9.39 -18.39
N SER A 106 3.89 9.68 -17.89
CA SER A 106 4.28 11.05 -17.53
C SER A 106 4.40 11.96 -18.76
N ALA A 107 4.87 11.42 -19.89
CA ALA A 107 4.98 12.16 -21.14
C ALA A 107 3.59 12.57 -21.66
N ILE A 108 2.63 11.65 -21.58
CA ILE A 108 1.23 11.89 -21.96
C ILE A 108 0.60 12.93 -21.02
N GLN A 109 0.77 12.76 -19.70
CA GLN A 109 0.24 13.71 -18.72
C GLN A 109 0.82 15.11 -18.92
N PHE A 110 2.13 15.24 -19.16
CA PHE A 110 2.76 16.53 -19.42
C PHE A 110 2.22 17.19 -20.70
N ALA A 111 2.06 16.42 -21.77
CA ALA A 111 1.45 16.91 -23.01
C ALA A 111 -0.01 17.36 -22.82
N LEU A 112 -0.79 16.58 -22.06
CA LEU A 112 -2.18 16.91 -21.72
C LEU A 112 -2.26 18.13 -20.80
N LEU A 113 -1.38 18.27 -19.80
CA LEU A 113 -1.34 19.38 -18.85
C LEU A 113 -1.12 20.74 -19.54
N LYS A 114 -0.35 20.76 -20.64
CA LYS A 114 -0.19 21.95 -21.49
C LYS A 114 -1.44 22.23 -22.35
N SER A 115 -2.21 21.19 -22.69
CA SER A 115 -3.43 21.27 -23.50
C SER A 115 -4.72 21.44 -22.69
N THR A 116 -4.65 21.36 -21.36
CA THR A 116 -5.81 21.30 -20.45
C THR A 116 -6.69 22.53 -20.49
N SER A 117 -6.13 23.70 -20.82
CA SER A 117 -6.95 24.93 -20.93
C SER A 117 -7.93 24.88 -22.12
N VAL A 118 -7.81 23.91 -23.02
CA VAL A 118 -8.54 23.87 -24.30
C VAL A 118 -9.50 22.67 -24.40
N ILE A 119 -9.33 21.62 -23.60
CA ILE A 119 -10.07 20.35 -23.79
C ILE A 119 -10.67 19.85 -22.46
N ASN A 120 -11.85 20.39 -22.09
CA ASN A 120 -12.64 19.94 -20.93
C ASN A 120 -13.51 18.68 -21.22
N TRP A 121 -13.41 18.09 -22.40
CA TRP A 121 -14.23 16.94 -22.82
C TRP A 121 -13.70 15.59 -22.31
N ILE A 122 -12.44 15.53 -21.88
CA ILE A 122 -11.82 14.29 -21.39
C ILE A 122 -12.13 14.15 -19.90
N LYS A 123 -12.81 13.06 -19.50
CA LYS A 123 -13.02 12.70 -18.10
C LYS A 123 -11.67 12.59 -17.40
N GLN A 124 -11.43 13.41 -16.39
CA GLN A 124 -10.20 13.40 -15.59
C GLN A 124 -10.36 12.50 -14.37
N THR A 125 -9.26 11.89 -13.93
CA THR A 125 -9.19 11.17 -12.67
C THR A 125 -9.16 12.17 -11.51
N ASP A 126 -9.85 11.84 -10.42
CA ASP A 126 -9.81 12.65 -9.20
C ASP A 126 -8.52 12.34 -8.42
N ASP A 127 -7.47 13.09 -8.72
CA ASP A 127 -6.14 12.88 -8.15
C ASP A 127 -5.97 13.53 -6.76
N ARG A 128 -7.02 14.12 -6.18
CA ARG A 128 -6.96 14.82 -4.88
C ARG A 128 -6.40 13.95 -3.75
N PHE A 129 -6.70 12.66 -3.77
CA PHE A 129 -6.31 11.73 -2.70
C PHE A 129 -5.04 10.93 -2.97
N LYS A 130 -4.34 11.19 -4.08
CA LYS A 130 -3.14 10.43 -4.48
C LYS A 130 -2.05 10.42 -3.41
N GLU A 131 -1.92 11.50 -2.66
CA GLU A 131 -0.98 11.60 -1.53
C GLU A 131 -1.34 10.67 -0.36
N TRP A 132 -2.63 10.42 -0.16
CA TRP A 132 -3.18 9.65 0.97
C TRP A 132 -3.34 8.17 0.65
N THR A 133 -3.57 7.82 -0.62
CA THR A 133 -3.72 6.44 -1.10
C THR A 133 -2.42 5.85 -1.62
N ARG A 134 -1.31 6.07 -0.88
CA ARG A 134 -0.01 5.52 -1.26
C ARG A 134 0.01 4.01 -1.02
N VAL A 135 0.58 3.29 -1.99
CA VAL A 135 0.81 1.86 -1.87
C VAL A 135 1.82 1.58 -0.76
N ILE A 136 1.50 0.62 0.11
CA ILE A 136 2.37 0.22 1.22
C ILE A 136 3.41 -0.80 0.70
N PRO A 137 4.72 -0.52 0.84
CA PRO A 137 5.77 -1.43 0.39
C PRO A 137 5.88 -2.66 1.29
N LEU A 138 6.41 -3.76 0.75
CA LEU A 138 6.63 -5.01 1.50
C LEU A 138 7.61 -4.87 2.67
N ASP A 139 8.51 -3.87 2.63
CA ASP A 139 9.47 -3.60 3.72
C ASP A 139 8.80 -3.22 5.05
N ALA A 140 7.52 -2.88 5.04
CA ALA A 140 6.75 -2.64 6.26
C ALA A 140 6.55 -3.93 7.08
N ILE A 141 6.55 -5.09 6.42
CA ILE A 141 6.30 -6.39 7.04
C ILE A 141 7.58 -6.92 7.69
N ASP A 142 7.45 -7.41 8.92
CA ASP A 142 8.59 -7.95 9.65
C ASP A 142 9.09 -9.26 9.04
N GLY A 143 10.41 -9.40 9.00
CA GLY A 143 11.09 -10.57 8.41
C GLY A 143 11.20 -10.54 6.88
N ILE A 144 10.71 -9.50 6.20
CA ILE A 144 10.98 -9.27 4.77
C ILE A 144 12.15 -8.30 4.64
N ASP A 145 13.30 -8.82 4.19
CA ASP A 145 14.46 -8.00 3.81
C ASP A 145 14.43 -7.61 2.33
N TYR A 146 15.40 -6.81 1.91
CA TYR A 146 15.50 -6.34 0.53
C TYR A 146 15.52 -7.49 -0.50
N PHE A 147 16.28 -8.55 -0.22
CA PHE A 147 16.36 -9.71 -1.11
C PHE A 147 15.06 -10.51 -1.12
N THR A 148 14.43 -10.69 0.04
CA THR A 148 13.13 -11.37 0.14
C THR A 148 12.08 -10.62 -0.66
N ARG A 149 12.02 -9.29 -0.50
CA ARG A 149 11.14 -8.41 -1.26
C ARG A 149 11.35 -8.59 -2.76
N PHE A 150 12.60 -8.60 -3.23
CA PHE A 150 12.89 -8.77 -4.65
C PHE A 150 12.33 -10.09 -5.19
N ARG A 151 12.48 -11.20 -4.45
CA ARG A 151 11.92 -12.50 -4.86
C ARG A 151 10.39 -12.54 -4.83
N LEU A 152 9.77 -11.87 -3.85
CA LEU A 152 8.32 -11.70 -3.83
C LEU A 152 7.82 -10.89 -5.02
N GLU A 153 8.56 -9.83 -5.39
CA GLU A 153 8.27 -9.03 -6.60
C GLU A 153 8.41 -9.87 -7.89
N GLU A 154 9.35 -10.81 -7.94
CA GLU A 154 9.49 -11.79 -9.04
C GLU A 154 8.32 -12.79 -9.10
N CYS A 155 7.62 -13.05 -8.01
CA CYS A 155 6.36 -13.82 -7.96
C CYS A 155 5.12 -12.93 -8.19
N GLY A 156 5.32 -11.67 -8.56
CA GLY A 156 4.21 -10.74 -8.80
C GLY A 156 3.60 -10.12 -7.54
N ILE A 157 4.21 -10.32 -6.38
CA ILE A 157 3.78 -9.73 -5.10
C ILE A 157 4.63 -8.48 -4.85
N SER A 158 4.08 -7.30 -5.12
CA SER A 158 4.85 -6.04 -5.00
C SER A 158 4.45 -5.14 -3.82
N GLU A 159 3.31 -5.42 -3.19
CA GLU A 159 2.73 -4.57 -2.16
C GLU A 159 2.06 -5.40 -1.06
N VAL A 160 1.85 -4.78 0.09
CA VAL A 160 1.23 -5.43 1.25
C VAL A 160 -0.18 -5.95 0.94
N GLN A 161 -0.95 -5.23 0.11
CA GLN A 161 -2.30 -5.67 -0.26
C GLN A 161 -2.30 -6.93 -1.13
N SER A 162 -1.37 -7.04 -2.08
CA SER A 162 -1.19 -8.26 -2.86
C SER A 162 -0.77 -9.43 -1.96
N LEU A 163 0.12 -9.19 -1.00
CA LEU A 163 0.55 -10.22 -0.04
C LEU A 163 -0.60 -10.67 0.88
N ALA A 164 -1.40 -9.73 1.42
CA ALA A 164 -2.50 -10.01 2.34
C ALA A 164 -3.59 -10.93 1.74
N THR A 165 -3.76 -10.88 0.42
CA THR A 165 -4.76 -11.65 -0.32
C THR A 165 -4.20 -12.93 -0.95
N TYR A 166 -2.87 -13.11 -0.89
CA TYR A 166 -2.16 -14.21 -1.54
C TYR A 166 -2.40 -15.56 -0.86
N ASN A 167 -2.32 -16.65 -1.62
CA ASN A 167 -2.49 -18.00 -1.07
C ASN A 167 -1.18 -18.46 -0.37
N PRO A 168 -1.18 -18.72 0.95
CA PRO A 168 0.03 -19.13 1.67
C PRO A 168 0.65 -20.44 1.16
N ILE A 169 -0.18 -21.38 0.67
CA ILE A 169 0.30 -22.64 0.11
C ILE A 169 1.03 -22.39 -1.21
N MET A 170 0.45 -21.54 -2.06
CA MET A 170 1.09 -21.16 -3.32
C MET A 170 2.42 -20.45 -3.06
N LEU A 171 2.45 -19.59 -2.03
CA LEU A 171 3.64 -18.82 -1.69
C LEU A 171 4.78 -19.75 -1.30
N HIS A 172 4.46 -20.76 -0.48
CA HIS A 172 5.40 -21.80 -0.09
C HIS A 172 5.88 -22.67 -1.27
N ILE A 173 5.08 -22.85 -2.32
CA ILE A 173 5.44 -23.64 -3.50
C ILE A 173 6.31 -22.83 -4.48
N GLU A 174 5.96 -21.57 -4.71
CA GLU A 174 6.65 -20.69 -5.68
C GLU A 174 7.95 -20.11 -5.12
N THR A 175 8.11 -20.08 -3.80
CA THR A 175 9.26 -19.48 -3.12
C THR A 175 9.95 -20.50 -2.20
N PRO A 176 11.22 -20.29 -1.80
CA PRO A 176 11.88 -21.18 -0.86
C PRO A 176 11.48 -20.94 0.60
N TYR A 177 10.48 -20.08 0.87
CA TYR A 177 10.09 -19.74 2.23
C TYR A 177 9.20 -20.84 2.82
N GLY A 178 9.41 -21.16 4.10
CA GLY A 178 8.62 -22.17 4.79
C GLY A 178 7.15 -21.77 4.93
N ILE A 179 6.25 -22.75 5.03
CA ILE A 179 4.81 -22.49 5.16
C ILE A 179 4.46 -21.61 6.37
N TYR A 180 5.16 -21.77 7.49
CA TYR A 180 4.97 -20.94 8.68
C TYR A 180 5.35 -19.48 8.44
N GLN A 181 6.46 -19.25 7.73
CA GLN A 181 6.91 -17.90 7.35
C GLN A 181 5.94 -17.24 6.36
N ALA A 182 5.41 -18.02 5.41
CA ALA A 182 4.40 -17.54 4.46
C ALA A 182 3.10 -17.13 5.18
N ILE A 183 2.57 -17.98 6.06
CA ILE A 183 1.37 -17.69 6.86
C ILE A 183 1.60 -16.44 7.72
N ASP A 184 2.76 -16.36 8.34
CA ASP A 184 3.14 -15.25 9.20
C ASP A 184 3.14 -13.91 8.46
N TRP A 185 3.85 -13.82 7.33
CA TRP A 185 3.87 -12.59 6.53
C TRP A 185 2.50 -12.19 5.99
N ILE A 186 1.69 -13.17 5.57
CA ILE A 186 0.33 -12.90 5.10
C ILE A 186 -0.54 -12.38 6.27
N ALA A 187 -0.41 -12.95 7.46
CA ALA A 187 -1.15 -12.52 8.65
C ALA A 187 -0.75 -11.10 9.10
N GLN A 188 0.53 -10.74 8.99
CA GLN A 188 1.02 -9.36 9.20
C GLN A 188 0.45 -8.40 8.14
N ALA A 189 0.46 -8.82 6.87
CA ALA A 189 -0.05 -8.02 5.76
C ALA A 189 -1.55 -7.76 5.88
N GLN A 190 -2.34 -8.77 6.26
CA GLN A 190 -3.77 -8.62 6.55
C GLN A 190 -4.03 -7.63 7.67
N LEU A 191 -3.28 -7.71 8.77
CA LEU A 191 -3.38 -6.74 9.86
C LEU A 191 -3.08 -5.32 9.35
N CYS A 192 -1.98 -5.14 8.61
CA CYS A 192 -1.59 -3.86 8.04
C CYS A 192 -2.64 -3.28 7.09
N CYS A 193 -3.29 -4.11 6.26
CA CYS A 193 -4.37 -3.66 5.38
C CYS A 193 -5.62 -3.21 6.14
N VAL A 194 -5.95 -3.87 7.25
CA VAL A 194 -7.16 -3.54 8.05
C VAL A 194 -6.95 -2.28 8.89
N VAL A 195 -5.83 -2.18 9.62
CA VAL A 195 -5.62 -1.08 10.57
C VAL A 195 -4.89 0.12 9.96
N GLY A 196 -4.22 -0.08 8.82
CA GLY A 196 -3.33 0.89 8.20
C GLY A 196 -1.91 0.86 8.79
N LEU A 197 -0.94 1.37 8.02
CA LEU A 197 0.49 1.28 8.32
C LEU A 197 0.86 1.85 9.70
N ASP A 198 0.41 3.06 10.02
CA ASP A 198 0.78 3.73 11.28
C ASP A 198 0.33 2.92 12.50
N ARG A 199 -0.93 2.46 12.50
CA ARG A 199 -1.50 1.68 13.61
C ARG A 199 -0.90 0.29 13.69
N PHE A 200 -0.60 -0.33 12.55
CA PHE A 200 0.12 -1.59 12.48
C PHE A 200 1.50 -1.49 13.15
N LEU A 201 2.28 -0.45 12.84
CA LEU A 201 3.58 -0.24 13.45
C LEU A 201 3.48 0.04 14.95
N LEU A 202 2.43 0.73 15.41
CA LEU A 202 2.15 0.92 16.84
C LEU A 202 1.79 -0.40 17.53
N LEU A 203 0.87 -1.19 16.96
CA LEU A 203 0.48 -2.50 17.50
C LEU A 203 1.68 -3.43 17.62
N ARG A 204 2.61 -3.37 16.67
CA ARG A 204 3.87 -4.12 16.71
C ARG A 204 4.73 -3.76 17.93
N GLN A 205 4.73 -2.51 18.38
CA GLN A 205 5.42 -2.11 19.62
C GLN A 205 4.75 -2.69 20.89
N PHE A 206 3.48 -3.06 20.80
CA PHE A 206 2.74 -3.76 21.85
C PHE A 206 2.76 -5.29 21.67
N ASN A 207 3.72 -5.83 20.91
CA ASN A 207 3.87 -7.26 20.61
C ASN A 207 2.69 -7.89 19.86
N VAL A 208 1.82 -7.09 19.23
CA VAL A 208 0.78 -7.57 18.33
C VAL A 208 1.29 -7.45 16.89
N ARG A 209 1.75 -8.56 16.32
CA ARG A 209 2.42 -8.57 15.01
C ARG A 209 1.51 -9.06 13.90
N THR A 210 0.66 -10.04 14.18
CA THR A 210 -0.23 -10.66 13.19
C THR A 210 -1.70 -10.41 13.50
N ILE A 211 -2.57 -10.60 12.50
CA ILE A 211 -4.02 -10.55 12.71
C ILE A 211 -4.49 -11.58 13.76
N PHE A 212 -3.81 -12.72 13.86
CA PHE A 212 -4.10 -13.75 14.87
C PHE A 212 -3.68 -13.32 16.28
N ASP A 213 -2.56 -12.59 16.41
CA ASP A 213 -2.16 -12.03 17.70
C ASP A 213 -3.17 -11.00 18.18
N LEU A 214 -3.66 -10.12 17.28
CA LEU A 214 -4.69 -9.13 17.62
C LEU A 214 -5.99 -9.82 18.00
N GLU A 215 -6.42 -10.82 17.22
CA GLU A 215 -7.62 -11.58 17.53
C GLU A 215 -7.51 -12.26 18.89
N ARG A 216 -6.40 -12.96 19.16
CA ARG A 216 -6.19 -13.67 20.42
C ARG A 216 -6.06 -12.72 21.61
N ALA A 217 -5.50 -11.53 21.39
CA ALA A 217 -5.41 -10.51 22.43
C ALA A 217 -6.81 -10.04 22.84
N LEU A 218 -7.73 -9.86 21.89
CA LEU A 218 -9.06 -9.28 22.09
C LEU A 218 -10.17 -10.31 22.33
N LYS A 219 -10.01 -11.56 21.86
CA LYS A 219 -10.99 -12.64 22.02
C LYS A 219 -10.46 -13.69 22.99
N GLN A 220 -10.69 -13.45 24.28
CA GLN A 220 -10.31 -14.39 25.33
C GLN A 220 -11.54 -15.10 25.92
N ASP A 221 -11.38 -16.36 26.33
CA ASP A 221 -12.50 -17.14 26.89
C ASP A 221 -12.94 -16.53 28.23
N ARG A 222 -14.22 -16.18 28.34
CA ARG A 222 -14.79 -15.50 29.51
C ARG A 222 -14.96 -16.39 30.75
N LYS A 223 -14.57 -17.66 30.67
CA LYS A 223 -14.58 -18.58 31.82
C LYS A 223 -13.46 -18.36 32.85
N LEU A 224 -12.64 -17.33 32.66
CA LEU A 224 -11.53 -16.95 33.54
C LEU A 224 -12.01 -16.36 34.88
N ALA A 225 -11.13 -16.37 35.89
CA ALA A 225 -11.43 -15.84 37.21
C ALA A 225 -11.72 -14.32 37.15
N THR A 226 -12.46 -13.78 38.12
CA THR A 226 -12.88 -12.36 38.11
C THR A 226 -11.70 -11.38 38.07
N GLU A 227 -10.56 -11.72 38.66
CA GLU A 227 -9.34 -10.89 38.63
C GLU A 227 -8.68 -10.88 37.24
N GLU A 228 -8.66 -12.03 36.56
CA GLU A 228 -8.12 -12.17 35.20
C GLU A 228 -8.97 -11.38 34.20
N GLN A 229 -10.29 -11.41 34.34
CA GLN A 229 -11.21 -10.62 33.52
C GLN A 229 -10.94 -9.10 33.63
N GLN A 230 -10.67 -8.60 34.84
CA GLN A 230 -10.35 -7.17 35.01
C GLN A 230 -9.02 -6.76 34.38
N ALA A 231 -8.05 -7.68 34.30
CA ALA A 231 -6.79 -7.43 33.60
C ALA A 231 -7.02 -7.38 32.08
N ILE A 232 -7.82 -8.30 31.55
CA ILE A 232 -8.19 -8.36 30.12
C ILE A 232 -8.90 -7.08 29.69
N ASP A 233 -9.92 -6.65 30.44
CA ASP A 233 -10.68 -5.42 30.13
C ASP A 233 -9.75 -4.19 30.05
N LYS A 234 -8.69 -4.14 30.86
CA LYS A 234 -7.69 -3.06 30.82
C LYS A 234 -6.83 -3.12 29.56
N PHE A 235 -6.40 -4.31 29.15
CA PHE A 235 -5.61 -4.48 27.92
C PHE A 235 -6.44 -4.21 26.66
N ASP A 236 -7.70 -4.63 26.62
CA ASP A 236 -8.63 -4.32 25.53
C ASP A 236 -8.77 -2.81 25.34
N ARG A 237 -8.83 -2.05 26.43
CA ARG A 237 -8.84 -0.59 26.39
C ARG A 237 -7.56 0.02 25.84
N ILE A 238 -6.40 -0.57 26.12
CA ILE A 238 -5.11 -0.12 25.55
C ILE A 238 -5.11 -0.36 24.05
N TYR A 239 -5.50 -1.55 23.60
CA TYR A 239 -5.58 -1.86 22.17
C TYR A 239 -6.63 -1.00 21.45
N ALA A 240 -7.78 -0.73 22.09
CA ALA A 240 -8.77 0.23 21.59
C ALA A 240 -8.15 1.61 21.35
N ALA A 241 -7.36 2.12 22.30
CA ALA A 241 -6.71 3.42 22.16
C ALA A 241 -5.79 3.48 20.94
N VAL A 242 -5.09 2.38 20.61
CA VAL A 242 -4.26 2.27 19.41
C VAL A 242 -5.10 2.21 18.14
N LEU A 243 -6.17 1.41 18.13
CA LEU A 243 -7.05 1.23 16.97
C LEU A 243 -7.81 2.52 16.60
N PHE A 244 -8.21 3.30 17.60
CA PHE A 244 -8.91 4.59 17.40
C PHE A 244 -7.96 5.79 17.32
N ALA A 245 -6.64 5.58 17.42
CA ALA A 245 -5.66 6.66 17.35
C ALA A 245 -5.83 7.45 16.03
N PRO A 246 -5.90 8.80 16.10
CA PRO A 246 -5.90 9.63 14.90
C PRO A 246 -4.54 9.50 14.22
N ASN A 247 -4.54 9.40 12.90
CA ASN A 247 -3.34 9.28 12.09
C ASN A 247 -3.32 10.31 10.96
N ASN A 248 -2.16 10.42 10.29
CA ASN A 248 -1.98 11.39 9.20
C ASN A 248 -2.96 11.14 8.06
N LEU A 249 -3.33 9.88 7.81
CA LEU A 249 -4.31 9.52 6.80
C LEU A 249 -5.70 10.13 7.10
N LEU A 250 -6.19 9.98 8.34
CA LEU A 250 -7.49 10.48 8.75
C LEU A 250 -7.54 12.02 8.68
N HIS A 251 -6.51 12.69 9.20
CA HIS A 251 -6.39 14.15 9.12
C HIS A 251 -6.25 14.64 7.69
N GLY A 252 -5.44 13.96 6.88
CA GLY A 252 -5.18 14.30 5.49
C GLY A 252 -6.42 14.21 4.61
N ILE A 253 -7.15 13.09 4.70
CA ILE A 253 -8.42 12.90 4.00
C ILE A 253 -9.41 13.98 4.40
N GLN A 254 -9.50 14.31 5.69
CA GLN A 254 -10.42 15.34 6.18
C GLN A 254 -10.12 16.71 5.54
N ILE A 255 -8.85 17.13 5.54
CA ILE A 255 -8.42 18.42 4.99
C ILE A 255 -8.66 18.46 3.48
N THR A 256 -8.27 17.40 2.75
CA THR A 256 -8.38 17.35 1.29
C THR A 256 -9.83 17.28 0.80
N SER A 257 -10.70 16.55 1.51
CA SER A 257 -12.12 16.44 1.18
C SER A 257 -12.96 17.62 1.69
N ASN A 258 -12.42 18.42 2.61
CA ASN A 258 -13.17 19.36 3.44
C ASN A 258 -14.36 18.71 4.19
N ALA A 259 -14.29 17.40 4.43
CA ALA A 259 -15.31 16.68 5.17
C ALA A 259 -15.23 17.01 6.68
N LYS A 260 -16.36 16.95 7.36
CA LYS A 260 -16.45 17.09 8.83
C LYS A 260 -17.02 15.82 9.41
N PHE A 261 -16.47 15.41 10.56
CA PHE A 261 -17.04 14.33 11.33
C PHE A 261 -18.21 14.88 12.14
N LEU A 262 -19.21 14.04 12.39
CA LEU A 262 -20.40 14.41 13.15
C LEU A 262 -20.44 13.59 14.43
N ILE A 263 -20.65 14.27 15.56
CA ILE A 263 -20.90 13.64 16.86
C ILE A 263 -22.25 14.14 17.42
N PRO A 264 -22.93 13.35 18.27
CA PRO A 264 -24.08 13.84 19.01
C PRO A 264 -23.72 15.07 19.86
N GLY A 265 -24.57 16.09 19.86
CA GLY A 265 -24.44 17.29 20.69
C GLY A 265 -24.92 17.07 22.13
N ASP A 266 -24.86 18.14 22.94
CA ASP A 266 -25.20 18.10 24.35
C ASP A 266 -26.72 17.87 24.60
N GLU A 267 -27.55 18.29 23.64
CA GLU A 267 -29.00 18.06 23.65
C GLU A 267 -29.42 16.91 22.72
N ALA A 268 -30.45 16.16 23.11
CA ALA A 268 -30.96 15.02 22.35
C ALA A 268 -31.41 15.47 20.94
N GLY A 269 -30.76 14.92 19.92
CA GLY A 269 -31.03 15.22 18.51
C GLY A 269 -30.18 16.35 17.91
N GLN A 270 -29.34 17.01 18.71
CA GLN A 270 -28.35 17.94 18.19
C GLN A 270 -27.15 17.18 17.62
N VAL A 271 -26.55 17.72 16.56
CA VAL A 271 -25.33 17.16 15.94
C VAL A 271 -24.27 18.26 15.89
N ARG A 272 -23.04 17.92 16.26
CA ARG A 272 -21.88 18.82 16.25
C ARG A 272 -20.86 18.33 15.23
N GLU A 273 -20.33 19.28 14.44
CA GLU A 273 -19.22 19.05 13.52
C GLU A 273 -17.88 19.11 14.26
N VAL A 274 -17.02 18.11 14.04
CA VAL A 274 -15.72 17.98 14.71
C VAL A 274 -14.60 17.56 13.76
N ASP A 275 -13.37 17.77 14.21
CA ASP A 275 -12.17 17.30 13.53
C ASP A 275 -11.88 15.81 13.79
N ALA A 276 -10.97 15.23 13.02
CA ALA A 276 -10.54 13.85 13.14
C ALA A 276 -10.03 13.48 14.54
N GLY A 277 -9.31 14.39 15.21
CA GLY A 277 -8.74 14.13 16.52
C GLY A 277 -9.80 14.16 17.63
N GLU A 278 -10.72 15.11 17.58
CA GLU A 278 -11.88 15.21 18.47
C GLU A 278 -12.84 14.03 18.24
N PHE A 279 -13.06 13.64 16.99
CA PHE A 279 -13.81 12.43 16.66
C PHE A 279 -13.16 11.17 17.25
N SER A 280 -11.84 10.98 17.08
CA SER A 280 -11.12 9.84 17.67
C SER A 280 -11.23 9.80 19.20
N ARG A 281 -11.10 10.96 19.88
CA ARG A 281 -11.28 11.06 21.34
C ARG A 281 -12.71 10.71 21.75
N TRP A 282 -13.69 11.25 21.03
CA TRP A 282 -15.10 10.96 21.26
C TRP A 282 -15.39 9.47 21.07
N ALA A 283 -15.00 8.88 19.95
CA ALA A 283 -15.23 7.47 19.65
C ALA A 283 -14.65 6.55 20.73
N LEU A 284 -13.41 6.81 21.17
CA LEU A 284 -12.79 6.08 22.28
C LEU A 284 -13.57 6.28 23.59
N SER A 285 -14.01 7.50 23.90
CA SER A 285 -14.80 7.78 25.12
C SER A 285 -16.17 7.09 25.10
N SER A 286 -16.81 6.99 23.94
CA SER A 286 -18.13 6.37 23.77
C SER A 286 -18.08 4.86 23.98
N ILE A 287 -16.99 4.20 23.58
CA ILE A 287 -16.81 2.76 23.84
C ILE A 287 -16.24 2.49 25.24
N THR A 288 -15.57 3.47 25.89
CA THR A 288 -14.91 3.26 27.20
C THR A 288 -15.75 3.62 28.44
N GLY A 289 -17.08 3.76 28.28
CA GLY A 289 -18.01 4.10 29.37
C GLY A 289 -17.88 3.21 30.61
N THR A 290 -17.85 1.89 30.44
CA THR A 290 -17.38 0.93 31.46
C THR A 290 -16.33 -0.01 30.86
N ALA A 291 -15.47 -0.59 31.70
CA ALA A 291 -14.41 -1.49 31.23
C ALA A 291 -14.99 -2.71 30.46
N LYS A 292 -16.16 -3.20 30.90
CA LYS A 292 -16.89 -4.29 30.25
C LYS A 292 -17.51 -3.90 28.91
N ASP A 293 -18.03 -2.67 28.80
CA ASP A 293 -18.61 -2.18 27.54
C ASP A 293 -17.52 -1.98 26.48
N ALA A 294 -16.33 -1.53 26.91
CA ALA A 294 -15.17 -1.39 26.05
C ALA A 294 -14.72 -2.73 25.47
N SER A 295 -14.56 -3.74 26.33
CA SER A 295 -14.20 -5.09 25.91
C SER A 295 -15.23 -5.64 24.92
N ARG A 296 -16.53 -5.51 25.21
CA ARG A 296 -17.59 -5.97 24.30
C ARG A 296 -17.61 -5.24 22.94
N ALA A 297 -17.39 -3.93 22.93
CA ALA A 297 -17.36 -3.15 21.69
C ALA A 297 -16.14 -3.54 20.82
N ILE A 298 -15.01 -3.80 21.45
CA ILE A 298 -13.77 -4.19 20.77
C ILE A 298 -13.82 -5.64 20.29
N GLU A 299 -14.39 -6.56 21.07
CA GLU A 299 -14.69 -7.91 20.62
C GLU A 299 -15.58 -7.87 19.36
N HIS A 300 -16.63 -7.05 19.36
CA HIS A 300 -17.49 -6.89 18.19
C HIS A 300 -16.75 -6.31 16.98
N LEU A 301 -15.86 -5.33 17.18
CA LEU A 301 -14.99 -4.82 16.12
C LEU A 301 -14.09 -5.94 15.57
N MET A 302 -13.54 -6.78 16.46
CA MET A 302 -12.68 -7.90 16.08
C MET A 302 -13.45 -9.05 15.41
N ASP A 303 -14.71 -9.28 15.77
CA ASP A 303 -15.62 -10.17 15.04
C ASP A 303 -15.79 -9.68 13.60
N TRP A 304 -16.04 -8.39 13.42
CA TRP A 304 -16.20 -7.80 12.09
C TRP A 304 -14.92 -7.88 11.26
N ILE A 305 -13.77 -7.52 11.84
CA ILE A 305 -12.46 -7.65 11.18
C ILE A 305 -12.14 -9.12 10.86
N GLY A 306 -12.40 -10.01 11.82
CA GLY A 306 -12.15 -11.45 11.69
C GLY A 306 -13.09 -12.15 10.70
N ASP A 307 -14.19 -11.51 10.32
CA ASP A 307 -15.16 -11.99 9.35
C ASP A 307 -14.75 -11.73 7.89
N ASP A 308 -13.68 -10.98 7.67
CA ASP A 308 -13.09 -10.82 6.34
C ASP A 308 -12.74 -12.18 5.71
N LEU A 309 -13.01 -12.31 4.40
CA LEU A 309 -12.85 -13.57 3.69
C LEU A 309 -11.40 -14.08 3.71
N HIS A 310 -10.42 -13.18 3.55
CA HIS A 310 -9.01 -13.54 3.52
C HIS A 310 -8.52 -13.96 4.91
N VAL A 311 -8.99 -13.27 5.97
CA VAL A 311 -8.70 -13.62 7.36
C VAL A 311 -9.32 -14.97 7.73
N ARG A 312 -10.59 -15.20 7.39
CA ARG A 312 -11.29 -16.49 7.61
C ARG A 312 -10.58 -17.65 6.92
N ARG A 313 -10.15 -17.46 5.67
CA ARG A 313 -9.42 -18.48 4.90
C ARG A 313 -8.09 -18.83 5.56
N LEU A 314 -7.30 -17.82 5.94
CA LEU A 314 -6.02 -18.03 6.60
C LEU A 314 -6.20 -18.72 7.96
N ARG A 315 -7.20 -18.29 8.74
CA ARG A 315 -7.56 -18.91 10.04
C ARG A 315 -7.94 -20.37 9.87
N ARG A 316 -8.76 -20.71 8.88
CA ARG A 316 -9.17 -22.10 8.63
C ARG A 316 -7.96 -22.98 8.33
N LEU A 317 -7.04 -22.51 7.50
CA LEU A 317 -5.81 -23.24 7.19
C LEU A 317 -4.95 -23.42 8.44
N TRP A 318 -4.75 -22.35 9.22
CA TRP A 318 -3.99 -22.40 10.47
C TRP A 318 -4.59 -23.40 11.48
N ASN A 319 -5.91 -23.41 11.63
CA ASN A 319 -6.62 -24.34 12.51
C ASN A 319 -6.47 -25.79 12.04
N GLU A 320 -6.51 -26.06 10.74
CA GLU A 320 -6.28 -27.40 10.21
C GLU A 320 -4.85 -27.88 10.48
N ILE A 321 -3.85 -27.01 10.27
CA ILE A 321 -2.45 -27.30 10.60
C ILE A 321 -2.31 -27.57 12.10
N SER A 322 -2.84 -26.70 12.94
CA SER A 322 -2.79 -26.81 14.40
C SER A 322 -3.48 -28.08 14.91
N GLY A 323 -4.63 -28.45 14.33
CA GLY A 323 -5.34 -29.68 14.68
C GLY A 323 -4.54 -30.94 14.33
N ARG A 324 -3.76 -30.92 13.25
CA ARG A 324 -2.89 -32.04 12.85
C ARG A 324 -1.63 -32.17 13.69
N LEU A 325 -1.16 -31.10 14.31
CA LEU A 325 -0.01 -31.13 15.25
C LEU A 325 -0.34 -31.83 16.58
N GLY A 326 -1.64 -32.06 16.86
CA GLY A 326 -2.12 -32.79 18.03
C GLY A 326 -2.33 -31.91 19.26
N PRO A 327 -2.85 -32.46 20.37
CA PRO A 327 -3.27 -31.68 21.53
C PRO A 327 -2.11 -31.00 22.27
N LEU A 328 -0.88 -31.52 22.14
CA LEU A 328 0.32 -30.96 22.78
C LEU A 328 0.79 -29.64 22.14
N SER A 329 0.32 -29.29 20.94
CA SER A 329 0.66 -28.02 20.30
C SER A 329 -0.27 -26.86 20.69
N LEU A 330 -1.37 -27.15 21.42
CA LEU A 330 -2.36 -26.13 21.81
C LEU A 330 -1.91 -25.29 23.00
N THR A 331 -1.18 -25.90 23.93
CA THR A 331 -0.70 -25.25 25.14
C THR A 331 0.80 -25.47 25.29
N LEU A 332 1.53 -24.38 25.52
CA LEU A 332 2.90 -24.49 25.98
C LEU A 332 2.83 -24.96 27.44
N LEU A 333 3.40 -26.13 27.72
CA LEU A 333 3.49 -26.63 29.10
C LEU A 333 4.33 -25.65 29.92
N SER A 334 3.88 -25.35 31.14
CA SER A 334 4.74 -24.61 32.07
C SER A 334 5.96 -25.44 32.44
N ASP A 335 7.06 -24.79 32.85
CA ASP A 335 8.25 -25.50 33.33
C ASP A 335 7.92 -26.50 34.45
N ASP A 336 6.92 -26.20 35.27
CA ASP A 336 6.43 -27.06 36.34
C ASP A 336 5.66 -28.28 35.81
N ASP A 337 4.86 -28.12 34.76
CA ASP A 337 4.15 -29.22 34.12
C ASP A 337 5.10 -30.14 33.34
N ILE A 338 6.13 -29.56 32.71
CA ILE A 338 7.22 -30.32 32.06
C ILE A 338 7.95 -31.18 33.10
N ARG A 339 8.31 -30.60 34.25
CA ARG A 339 8.98 -31.31 35.35
C ARG A 339 8.11 -32.43 35.93
N LYS A 340 6.80 -32.21 36.09
CA LYS A 340 5.86 -33.24 36.55
C LYS A 340 5.74 -34.39 35.54
N ASN A 341 5.66 -34.09 34.25
CA ASN A 341 5.55 -35.09 33.20
C ASN A 341 6.85 -35.87 32.96
N ALA A 342 8.01 -35.27 33.21
CA ALA A 342 9.31 -35.95 33.13
C ALA A 342 9.50 -37.04 34.21
N GLY A 343 8.74 -37.00 35.30
CA GLY A 343 8.77 -37.99 36.39
C GLY A 343 7.70 -39.08 36.32
N ALA A 344 6.76 -39.02 35.36
CA ALA A 344 5.68 -39.99 35.24
C ALA A 344 6.11 -41.17 34.33
N PRO A 345 5.92 -42.44 34.75
CA PRO A 345 6.21 -43.57 33.88
C PRO A 345 5.26 -43.54 32.67
N VAL A 346 5.85 -43.58 31.48
CA VAL A 346 5.12 -43.64 30.20
C VAL A 346 4.21 -44.87 30.23
N LYS A 347 2.90 -44.68 30.34
CA LYS A 347 1.94 -45.77 30.14
C LYS A 347 1.96 -46.15 28.66
N GLN A 348 2.43 -47.37 28.39
CA GLN A 348 2.41 -48.02 27.08
C GLN A 348 0.99 -48.26 26.59
#